data_AF-A0A940BJ66-F1
#
_entry.id   AF-A0A940BJ66-F1
#
_cell.length_a   1.000
_cell.length_b   1.000
_cell.length_c   1.000
_cell.angle_alpha   90.00
_cell.angle_beta   90.00
_cell.angle_gamma   90.00
#
_symmetry.space_group_name_H-M   'P 1'
#
loop_
_entity.id
_entity.type
_entity.pdbx_description
1 polymer ?
#
loop_
_entity_poly.entity_id
_entity_poly.type
_entity_poly.pdbx_seq_one_letter_code
_entity_poly.pdbx_strand_id
1 'polypeptide(L)' 'MASITIPQQTPDTFTLSIPKADVNFFKTMAKKMGWTIKRNKTKEFDITKTAGYREAMDDKKHGRVYHAESVDDMFKQILG' A
#
# COMPACT_ATOMS: atom_id res chain seq x y z
N MET A 1 44.58 28.55 9.33
CA MET A 1 43.34 27.80 9.65
C MET A 1 43.21 26.68 8.63
N ALA A 2 43.72 25.48 8.92
CA ALA A 2 43.60 24.36 8.01
C ALA A 2 42.17 23.79 8.10
N SER A 3 41.41 23.89 7.02
CA SER A 3 40.07 23.29 6.90
C SER A 3 40.21 21.78 6.82
N ILE A 4 39.70 21.07 7.81
CA ILE A 4 39.62 19.60 7.80
C ILE A 4 38.39 19.23 6.97
N THR A 5 38.61 18.82 5.72
CA THR A 5 37.56 18.24 4.87
C THR A 5 37.23 16.84 5.40
N ILE A 6 36.10 16.71 6.09
CA ILE A 6 35.56 15.40 6.49
C ILE A 6 35.04 14.72 5.22
N PRO A 7 35.51 13.52 4.85
CA PRO A 7 34.96 12.80 3.71
C PRO A 7 33.50 12.45 4.00
N GLN A 8 32.59 13.08 3.26
CA GLN A 8 31.16 12.87 3.40
C GLN A 8 30.82 11.49 2.82
N GLN A 9 30.70 10.48 3.68
CA GLN A 9 30.22 9.16 3.30
C GLN A 9 28.78 9.30 2.78
N THR A 10 28.60 9.16 1.47
CA THR A 10 27.27 9.12 0.85
C THR A 10 26.62 7.79 1.20
N PRO A 11 25.42 7.77 1.80
CA PRO A 11 24.74 6.53 2.10
C PRO A 11 24.22 5.87 0.81
N ASP A 12 24.82 4.75 0.41
CA ASP A 12 24.29 3.92 -0.67
C ASP A 12 22.99 3.24 -0.22
N THR A 13 21.92 3.42 -0.98
CA THR A 13 20.60 2.88 -0.67
C THR A 13 20.31 1.65 -1.54
N PHE A 14 20.12 0.50 -0.90
CA PHE A 14 19.79 -0.76 -1.58
C PHE A 14 18.36 -1.20 -1.22
N THR A 15 17.65 -1.79 -2.20
CA THR A 15 16.35 -2.42 -1.98
C THR A 15 16.53 -3.93 -2.01
N LEU A 16 16.18 -4.62 -0.93
CA LEU A 16 16.31 -6.07 -0.80
C LEU A 16 14.93 -6.69 -0.53
N SER A 17 14.58 -7.72 -1.30
CA SER A 17 13.40 -8.54 -1.04
C SER A 17 13.79 -9.73 -0.15
N ILE A 18 13.26 -9.77 1.06
CA ILE A 18 13.50 -10.86 2.03
C ILE A 18 12.16 -11.45 2.52
N PRO A 19 12.10 -12.75 2.82
CA PRO A 19 10.94 -13.37 3.46
C PRO A 19 10.60 -12.68 4.79
N LYS A 20 9.30 -12.58 5.12
CA LYS A 20 8.82 -11.93 6.36
C LYS A 20 9.43 -12.55 7.63
N ALA A 21 9.80 -13.83 7.59
CA ALA A 21 10.45 -14.54 8.70
C ALA A 21 11.80 -13.92 9.06
N ASP A 22 12.58 -13.49 8.06
CA ASP A 22 13.96 -13.04 8.24
C ASP A 22 14.05 -11.53 8.54
N VAL A 23 12.95 -10.78 8.37
CA VAL A 23 12.90 -9.33 8.63
C VAL A 23 13.30 -9.00 10.08
N ASN A 24 12.97 -9.85 11.05
CA ASN A 24 13.33 -9.63 12.45
C ASN A 24 14.84 -9.78 12.68
N PHE A 25 15.47 -10.73 11.99
CA PHE A 25 16.92 -10.92 12.02
C PHE A 25 17.63 -9.71 11.38
N PHE A 26 17.21 -9.30 10.19
CA PHE A 26 17.75 -8.12 9.51
C PHE A 26 17.56 -6.83 10.32
N LYS A 27 16.41 -6.68 11.00
CA LYS A 27 16.17 -5.54 11.90
C LYS A 27 17.16 -5.51 13.06
N THR A 28 17.48 -6.67 13.63
CA THR A 28 18.43 -6.79 14.74
C THR A 28 19.85 -6.48 14.27
N MET A 29 20.23 -7.01 13.10
CA MET A 29 21.52 -6.73 12.46
C MET A 29 21.68 -5.25 12.09
N ALA A 30 20.69 -4.66 11.42
CA ALA A 30 20.72 -3.25 11.04
C ALA A 30 20.78 -2.32 12.26
N LYS A 31 20.08 -2.64 13.35
CA LYS A 31 20.18 -1.88 14.60
C LYS A 31 21.59 -1.94 15.19
N LYS A 32 22.25 -3.10 15.12
CA LYS A 32 23.64 -3.27 15.57
C LYS A 32 24.64 -2.52 14.68
N MET A 33 24.35 -2.40 13.39
CA MET A 33 25.19 -1.70 12.41
C MET A 33 24.87 -0.20 12.25
N GLY A 34 23.85 0.33 12.93
CA GLY A 34 23.41 1.71 12.77
C GLY A 34 22.69 2.01 11.45
N TRP A 35 22.21 0.98 10.74
CA TRP A 35 21.52 1.11 9.46
C TRP A 35 20.03 1.40 9.65
N THR A 36 19.47 2.21 8.74
CA THR A 36 18.04 2.53 8.73
C THR A 36 17.30 1.65 7.72
N ILE A 37 16.47 0.72 8.19
CA ILE A 37 15.61 -0.09 7.32
C ILE A 37 14.27 0.62 7.10
N LYS A 38 13.97 0.96 5.85
CA LYS A 38 12.63 1.38 5.41
C LYS A 38 11.86 0.16 4.91
N ARG A 39 10.72 -0.15 5.53
CA ARG A 39 9.84 -1.22 5.07
C ARG A 39 8.94 -0.70 3.94
N ASN A 40 9.21 -1.11 2.71
CA ASN A 40 8.24 -1.05 1.61
C ASN A 40 7.18 -2.13 1.86
N LYS A 41 6.21 -1.84 2.73
CA LYS A 41 4.99 -2.65 2.74
C LYS A 41 4.30 -2.41 1.41
N THR A 42 4.45 -3.33 0.46
CA THR A 42 3.46 -3.50 -0.59
C THR A 42 2.14 -3.70 0.14
N LYS A 43 1.33 -2.64 0.23
CA LYS A 43 -0.05 -2.76 0.67
C LYS A 43 -0.69 -3.61 -0.41
N GLU A 44 -0.84 -4.89 -0.13
CA GLU A 44 -1.70 -5.77 -0.89
C GLU A 44 -3.04 -5.04 -0.94
N PHE A 45 -3.37 -4.48 -2.09
CA PHE A 45 -4.58 -3.67 -2.27
C PHE A 45 -5.74 -4.64 -2.23
N ASP A 46 -6.24 -4.87 -1.02
CA ASP A 46 -7.37 -5.74 -0.79
C ASP A 46 -8.64 -4.92 -1.03
N ILE A 47 -9.20 -5.06 -2.24
CA ILE A 47 -10.44 -4.41 -2.66
C ILE A 47 -11.58 -4.66 -1.67
N THR A 48 -11.58 -5.80 -0.96
CA THR A 48 -12.62 -6.16 0.00
C THR A 48 -12.59 -5.34 1.28
N LYS A 49 -11.43 -4.71 1.58
CA LYS A 49 -11.25 -3.80 2.73
C LYS A 49 -11.54 -2.35 2.40
N THR A 50 -11.92 -2.03 1.16
CA THR A 50 -12.27 -0.66 0.78
C THR A 50 -13.65 -0.30 1.29
N ALA A 51 -13.83 0.98 1.63
CA ALA A 51 -15.13 1.49 2.08
C ALA A 51 -16.21 1.27 1.02
N GLY A 52 -15.88 1.49 -0.26
CA GLY A 52 -16.81 1.29 -1.37
C GLY A 52 -17.24 -0.17 -1.56
N TYR A 53 -16.35 -1.14 -1.35
CA TYR A 53 -16.75 -2.56 -1.40
C TYR A 53 -17.73 -2.92 -0.28
N ARG A 54 -17.50 -2.42 0.94
CA ARG A 54 -18.39 -2.66 2.07
C ARG A 54 -19.77 -2.03 1.84
N GLU A 55 -19.81 -0.82 1.31
CA GLU A 55 -21.04 -0.10 0.96
C GLU A 55 -21.80 -0.83 -0.15
N ALA A 56 -21.13 -1.23 -1.23
CA ALA A 56 -21.75 -2.02 -2.30
C ALA A 56 -22.32 -3.36 -1.81
N MET A 57 -21.68 -4.01 -0.83
CA MET A 57 -22.20 -5.23 -0.20
C MET A 57 -23.39 -4.94 0.72
N ASP A 58 -23.40 -3.80 1.41
CA ASP A 58 -24.53 -3.36 2.23
C ASP A 58 -25.75 -3.04 1.36
N ASP A 59 -25.55 -2.37 0.23
CA ASP A 59 -26.62 -2.03 -0.70
C ASP A 59 -27.21 -3.27 -1.36
N LYS A 60 -26.36 -4.26 -1.71
CA LYS A 60 -26.82 -5.59 -2.13
C LYS A 60 -27.67 -6.28 -1.08
N LYS A 61 -27.28 -6.22 0.20
CA LYS A 61 -28.03 -6.86 1.30
C LYS A 61 -29.37 -6.17 1.58
N HIS A 62 -29.41 -4.84 1.50
CA HIS A 62 -30.60 -4.05 1.77
C HIS A 62 -31.50 -3.85 0.54
N GLY A 63 -31.19 -4.51 -0.59
CA GLY A 63 -31.98 -4.41 -1.81
C GLY A 63 -31.95 -3.01 -2.45
N ARG A 64 -31.01 -2.14 -2.05
CA ARG A 64 -30.78 -0.81 -2.65
C ARG A 64 -29.97 -0.92 -3.94
N VAL A 65 -30.24 -1.96 -4.74
CA VAL A 65 -29.58 -2.22 -6.01
C VAL A 65 -30.58 -1.92 -7.12
N TYR A 66 -30.30 -0.86 -7.86
CA TYR A 66 -31.04 -0.53 -9.07
C TYR A 66 -30.81 -1.64 -10.09
N HIS A 67 -31.90 -2.32 -10.46
CA HIS A 67 -31.90 -3.27 -11.56
C HIS A 67 -32.37 -2.52 -12.80
N ALA A 68 -31.53 -2.50 -13.83
CA ALA A 68 -31.92 -2.08 -15.17
C ALA A 68 -32.10 -3.35 -16.01
N GLU A 69 -33.21 -3.44 -16.75
CA GLU A 69 -33.50 -4.60 -17.60
C GLU A 69 -32.64 -4.59 -18.87
N SER A 70 -32.09 -3.44 -19.25
CA SER A 70 -31.20 -3.28 -20.40
C SER A 70 -30.16 -2.19 -20.16
N VAL A 71 -29.08 -2.23 -20.95
CA VAL A 71 -28.03 -1.20 -20.92
C VAL A 71 -28.60 0.19 -21.26
N ASP A 72 -29.57 0.25 -22.17
CA ASP A 72 -30.25 1.49 -22.58
C ASP A 72 -31.08 2.09 -21.44
N ASP A 73 -31.75 1.23 -20.64
CA ASP A 73 -32.49 1.62 -19.44
C ASP A 73 -31.53 2.07 -18.31
N MET A 74 -30.38 1.41 -18.16
CA MET A 74 -29.32 1.84 -17.24
C MET A 74 -28.82 3.25 -17.57
N PHE A 75 -28.57 3.54 -18.85
CA PHE A 75 -28.14 4.88 -19.27
C PHE A 75 -29.21 5.94 -19.02
N LYS A 76 -30.49 5.64 -19.28
CA LYS A 76 -31.60 6.56 -18.97
C LYS A 76 -31.73 6.81 -17.46
N GLN A 77 -31.62 5.78 -16.63
CA GLN A 77 -31.69 5.93 -15.17
C GLN A 77 -30.53 6.75 -14.58
N ILE A 78 -29.34 6.71 -15.20
CA ILE A 78 -28.16 7.46 -14.73
C ILE A 78 -28.14 8.90 -15.27
N LEU A 79 -28.56 9.11 -16.52
CA LEU A 79 -28.37 10.38 -17.23
C LEU A 79 -29.63 11.27 -17.30
N GLY A 80 -30.82 10.72 -17.00
CA GLY A 80 -32.10 11.43 -17.09
C GLY A 80 -32.77 11.26 -18.45
#